data_AF-W2G7P2-F1
#
_entry.id   AF-W2G7P2-F1
#
_cell.length_a   1.000
_cell.length_b   1.000
_cell.length_c   1.000
_cell.angle_alpha   90.00
_cell.angle_beta   90.00
_cell.angle_gamma   90.00
#
_symmetry.space_group_name_H-M   'P 1'
#
loop_
_entity.id
_entity.type
_entity.pdbx_description
1 polymer ?
#
loop_
_entity_poly.entity_id
_entity_poly.type
_entity_poly.pdbx_seq_one_letter_code
_entity_poly.pdbx_strand_id
1 'polypeptide(L)' 'HRFRYFTDSTRVPSYLHVLGDPQFWNELKEAEAITAPLWLASYCLQRDQNTVGDVVHSFRDIYKGFQQFL' A
#
# COMPACT_ATOMS: atom_id res chain seq x y z
N HIS A 1 -7.66 12.94 7.45
CA HIS A 1 -6.41 13.53 7.97
C HIS A 1 -5.89 14.56 6.96
N ARG A 2 -5.94 15.85 7.29
CA ARG A 2 -5.51 16.94 6.41
C ARG A 2 -4.06 17.27 6.76
N PHE A 3 -3.10 16.94 5.89
CA PHE A 3 -1.70 17.29 6.11
C PHE A 3 -1.60 18.82 6.22
N ARG A 4 -1.10 19.31 7.37
CA ARG A 4 -0.82 20.73 7.60
C ARG A 4 0.31 21.11 6.64
N TYR A 5 0.01 21.93 5.64
CA TYR A 5 1.01 22.50 4.75
C TYR A 5 2.01 23.29 5.59
N PHE A 6 3.27 22.86 5.60
CA PHE A 6 4.37 23.70 6.06
C PHE A 6 4.52 24.82 5.03
N THR A 7 3.98 25.99 5.35
CA THR A 7 3.93 27.15 4.45
C THR A 7 5.28 27.85 4.27
N ASP A 8 6.33 27.40 4.96
CA ASP A 8 7.69 27.93 4.86
C ASP A 8 8.55 26.96 4.03
N SER A 9 8.57 27.18 2.71
CA SER A 9 9.32 26.37 1.75
C SER A 9 10.84 26.38 1.99
N THR A 10 11.34 27.26 2.84
CA THR A 10 12.77 27.33 3.21
C THR A 10 13.16 26.31 4.29
N ARG A 11 12.18 25.72 4.99
CA ARG A 11 12.41 24.78 6.10
C ARG A 11 12.10 23.33 5.75
N VAL A 12 11.56 23.08 4.56
CA VAL A 12 11.18 21.74 4.11
C VAL A 12 12.26 21.23 3.17
N PRO A 13 12.92 20.10 3.47
CA PRO A 13 13.83 19.47 2.53
C PRO A 13 13.17 19.21 1.17
N SER A 14 13.88 19.50 0.09
CA SER A 14 13.34 19.46 -1.28
C SER A 14 12.71 18.13 -1.68
N TYR A 15 13.19 17.00 -1.12
CA TYR A 15 12.62 15.68 -1.37
C TYR A 15 11.23 15.48 -0.77
N LEU A 16 10.80 16.30 0.20
CA LEU A 16 9.46 16.25 0.78
C LEU A 16 8.43 17.06 -0.01
N HIS A 17 8.84 17.85 -1.01
CA HIS A 17 7.91 18.62 -1.84
C HIS A 17 6.93 17.71 -2.60
N VAL A 18 7.33 16.47 -2.90
CA VAL A 18 6.48 15.45 -3.53
C VAL A 18 5.20 15.17 -2.73
N LEU A 19 5.20 15.39 -1.41
CA LEU A 19 4.02 15.21 -0.58
C LEU A 19 2.91 16.24 -0.85
N GLY A 20 3.24 17.35 -1.51
CA GLY A 20 2.27 18.34 -1.98
C GLY A 20 1.70 18.03 -3.37
N ASP A 21 2.24 17.02 -4.07
CA ASP A 21 1.83 16.65 -5.43
C ASP A 21 0.65 15.66 -5.40
N PRO A 22 -0.53 16.02 -5.93
CA PRO A 22 -1.66 15.10 -6.02
C PRO A 22 -1.36 13.86 -6.89
N GLN A 23 -0.51 13.97 -7.91
CA GLN A 23 -0.19 12.85 -8.80
C GLN A 23 0.58 11.77 -8.04
N PHE A 24 1.55 12.16 -7.21
CA PHE A 24 2.27 11.25 -6.33
C PHE A 24 1.31 10.40 -5.49
N TRP A 25 0.30 11.01 -4.87
CA TRP A 25 -0.66 10.28 -4.05
C TRP A 25 -1.56 9.34 -4.86
N ASN A 26 -1.89 9.69 -6.10
CA ASN A 26 -2.64 8.81 -7.00
C ASN A 26 -1.80 7.58 -7.40
N GLU A 27 -0.57 7.79 -7.83
CA GLU A 27 0.36 6.71 -8.20
C GLU A 27 0.65 5.80 -6.99
N LEU A 28 0.86 6.39 -5.81
CA LEU A 28 1.05 5.62 -4.57
C LEU A 28 -0.17 4.76 -4.25
N LYS A 29 -1.37 5.31 -4.40
CA LYS A 29 -2.62 4.56 -4.16
C LYS A 29 -2.78 3.39 -5.14
N GLU A 30 -2.45 3.59 -6.41
CA GLU A 30 -2.48 2.53 -7.42
C GLU A 30 -1.46 1.43 -7.10
N ALA A 31 -0.22 1.81 -6.78
CA ALA A 31 0.83 0.87 -6.39
C ALA A 31 0.49 0.08 -5.11
N GLU A 32 -0.11 0.75 -4.11
CA GLU A 32 -0.61 0.11 -2.90
C GLU A 32 -1.72 -0.89 -3.22
N ALA A 33 -2.67 -0.54 -4.09
CA ALA A 33 -3.76 -1.42 -4.46
C ALA A 33 -3.27 -2.71 -5.16
N ILE A 34 -2.26 -2.60 -6.02
CA ILE A 34 -1.65 -3.76 -6.72
C ILE A 34 -0.92 -4.66 -5.72
N THR A 35 -0.23 -4.08 -4.74
CA THR A 35 0.59 -4.84 -3.78
C THR A 35 -0.19 -5.31 -2.54
N ALA A 36 -1.38 -4.76 -2.30
CA ALA A 36 -2.28 -5.09 -1.18
C ALA A 36 -2.45 -6.58 -0.89
N PRO A 37 -2.74 -7.42 -1.89
CA PRO A 37 -2.96 -8.83 -1.63
C PRO A 37 -1.73 -9.53 -1.05
N LEU A 38 -0.52 -9.08 -1.43
CA LEU A 38 0.74 -9.68 -0.98
C LEU A 38 1.07 -9.31 0.47
N TRP A 39 1.02 -8.02 0.81
CA TRP A 39 1.38 -7.61 2.18
C TRP A 39 0.30 -7.99 3.20
N LEU A 40 -0.98 -8.07 2.80
CA LEU A 40 -2.04 -8.63 3.65
C LEU A 40 -1.81 -10.11 3.95
N ALA A 41 -1.51 -10.91 2.92
CA ALA A 41 -1.16 -12.32 3.11
C ALA A 41 0.06 -12.47 4.03
N SER A 42 1.14 -11.73 3.76
CA SER A 42 2.34 -11.73 4.60
C SER A 42 2.03 -11.39 6.07
N TYR A 43 1.24 -10.34 6.29
CA TYR A 43 0.82 -9.91 7.62
C TYR A 43 0.02 -10.98 8.36
N CYS A 44 -0.98 -11.59 7.71
CA CYS A 44 -1.81 -12.61 8.33
C CYS A 44 -1.00 -13.88 8.65
N LEU A 45 -0.20 -14.36 7.70
CA LEU A 45 0.62 -15.57 7.88
C LEU A 45 1.66 -15.40 9.01
N GLN A 46 2.17 -14.19 9.22
CA GLN A 46 3.09 -13.89 10.33
C GLN A 46 2.38 -13.77 11.70
N ARG A 47 1.05 -13.68 11.73
CA ARG A 47 0.23 -13.56 12.94
C ARG A 47 -0.52 -14.85 13.27
N ASP A 48 0.15 -15.99 13.12
CA ASP A 48 -0.37 -17.32 13.42
C ASP A 48 -1.57 -17.78 12.58
N GLN A 49 -1.94 -17.06 11.52
CA GLN A 49 -2.86 -17.57 10.47
C GLN A 49 -2.05 -18.33 9.43
N ASN A 50 -1.30 -19.35 9.85
CA ASN A 50 -0.31 -20.05 9.03
C ASN A 50 -0.55 -21.55 8.89
N THR A 51 -1.78 -22.01 9.16
CA THR A 51 -2.15 -23.38 8.82
C THR A 51 -2.11 -23.56 7.31
N VAL A 52 -2.04 -24.82 6.85
CA VAL A 52 -2.13 -25.11 5.40
C VAL A 52 -3.43 -24.54 4.80
N GLY A 53 -4.52 -24.54 5.56
CA GLY A 53 -5.79 -23.93 5.15
C GLY A 53 -5.68 -22.41 4.93
N ASP A 54 -5.02 -21.71 5.84
CA ASP A 54 -4.83 -20.25 5.76
C ASP A 54 -3.90 -19.86 4.61
N VAL A 55 -2.86 -20.65 4.36
CA VAL A 55 -1.95 -20.46 3.23
C VAL A 55 -2.68 -20.62 1.90
N VAL A 56 -3.51 -21.66 1.77
CA VAL A 56 -4.33 -21.86 0.55
C VAL A 56 -5.33 -20.72 0.37
N HIS A 57 -5.93 -20.23 1.46
CA HIS A 57 -6.82 -19.07 1.43
C HIS A 57 -6.09 -17.81 0.95
N SER A 58 -4.88 -17.59 1.48
CA SER A 58 -4.03 -16.46 1.11
C SER A 58 -3.66 -16.49 -0.38
N PHE A 59 -3.31 -17.66 -0.94
CA PHE A 59 -3.04 -17.79 -2.38
C PHE A 59 -4.26 -17.47 -3.24
N ARG A 60 -5.45 -17.91 -2.84
CA ARG A 60 -6.70 -17.57 -3.53
C ARG A 60 -6.94 -16.05 -3.53
N ASP A 61 -6.72 -15.40 -2.40
CA ASP A 61 -6.98 -13.97 -2.26
C ASP A 61 -5.94 -13.12 -2.99
N ILE A 62 -4.67 -13.57 -3.03
CA ILE A 62 -3.64 -13.01 -3.90
C ILE A 62 -4.07 -13.08 -5.37
N TYR A 63 -4.49 -14.27 -5.83
CA TYR A 63 -4.93 -14.46 -7.21
C TYR A 63 -6.11 -13.55 -7.58
N LYS A 64 -7.14 -13.50 -6.73
CA LYS A 64 -8.30 -12.63 -6.92
C LYS A 64 -7.93 -11.15 -6.91
N GLY A 65 -6.99 -10.75 -6.06
CA GLY A 65 -6.48 -9.40 -6.00
C GLY A 65 -5.82 -8.99 -7.31
N PHE A 66 -4.92 -9.81 -7.85
CA PHE A 66 -4.29 -9.52 -9.14
C PHE A 66 -5.26 -9.57 -10.33
N GLN A 67 -6.25 -10.45 -10.32
CA GLN A 67 -7.28 -10.47 -11.37
C GLN A 67 -8.07 -9.17 -11.49
N GLN A 68 -8.15 -8.33 -10.45
CA GLN A 68 -8.83 -7.03 -10.53
C GLN A 68 -8.03 -5.99 -11.33
N PHE A 69 -6.76 -6.27 -11.62
CA PHE A 69 -5.83 -5.40 -12.36
C PHE A 69 -5.45 -5.95 -13.74
N LEU A 70 -6.04 -7.08 -14.16
CA LEU A 70 -5.90 -7.67 -15.50
C LEU A 70 -7.13 -7.36 -16.35
#